data_AF-D1AFW3-F1
#
_entry.id   AF-D1AFW3-F1
#
_cell.length_a   1.000
_cell.length_b   1.000
_cell.length_c   1.000
_cell.angle_alpha   90.00
_cell.angle_beta   90.00
_cell.angle_gamma   90.00
#
_symmetry.space_group_name_H-M   'P 1'
#
loop_
_entity.id
_entity.type
_entity.pdbx_description
1 polymer ?
#
loop_
_entity_poly.entity_id
_entity_poly.type
_entity_poly.pdbx_seq_one_letter_code
_entity_poly.pdbx_strand_id
1 'polypeptide(L)'
;MKKLLLIGMVLMLGISSTGFSARHNDRNSNRGYNERYRNEKQKNENEKRYNQIYSRYSGKINSLEASLRNKDNEIKRERVQKRPDRRRMERLNSERNSIRRELDSTYAQLRRELDRNKLTAYGPRR
;
A
#
# COMPACT_ATOMS: atom_id res chain seq x y z
N MET A 1 18.45 -28.21 2.21
CA MET A 1 17.01 -28.02 1.92
C MET A 1 16.70 -26.52 1.84
N LYS A 2 15.94 -26.14 0.80
CA LYS A 2 15.14 -24.90 0.62
C LYS A 2 15.86 -23.57 0.32
N LYS A 3 15.94 -23.33 -0.99
CA LYS A 3 15.88 -22.08 -1.77
C LYS A 3 15.42 -20.82 -1.02
N LEU A 4 16.11 -19.70 -1.24
CA LEU A 4 15.46 -18.39 -1.33
C LEU A 4 16.07 -17.58 -2.48
N LEU A 5 15.25 -17.41 -3.51
CA LEU A 5 15.45 -16.55 -4.66
C LEU A 5 15.49 -15.10 -4.20
N LEU A 6 16.58 -14.39 -4.52
CA LEU A 6 16.60 -12.93 -4.54
C LEU A 6 16.56 -12.50 -6.01
N ILE A 7 15.36 -12.44 -6.58
CA ILE A 7 15.12 -11.79 -7.87
C ILE A 7 14.46 -10.45 -7.56
N GLY A 8 15.21 -9.39 -7.83
CA GLY A 8 14.75 -8.00 -7.76
C GLY A 8 15.60 -7.11 -8.66
N MET A 9 15.95 -7.63 -9.84
CA MET A 9 16.52 -6.87 -10.95
C MET A 9 15.38 -6.06 -11.59
N VAL A 10 15.51 -4.74 -11.70
CA VAL A 10 15.43 -3.96 -12.96
C VAL A 10 15.79 -2.51 -12.61
N LEU A 11 17.08 -2.19 -12.70
CA LEU A 11 17.54 -0.84 -13.03
C LEU A 11 17.62 -0.78 -14.55
N MET A 12 16.56 -0.33 -15.21
CA MET A 12 16.63 0.05 -16.62
C MET A 12 16.84 1.57 -16.69
N LEU A 13 18.11 1.92 -16.80
CA LEU A 13 18.56 3.12 -17.49
C LEU A 13 18.06 3.05 -18.94
N GLY A 14 17.39 4.10 -19.41
CA GLY A 14 17.04 4.29 -20.81
C GLY A 14 17.24 5.75 -21.19
N ILE A 15 18.46 6.08 -21.60
CA ILE A 15 18.83 7.37 -22.20
C ILE A 15 18.82 7.20 -23.74
N SER A 16 18.21 8.15 -24.46
CA SER A 16 18.39 8.50 -25.90
C SER A 16 18.02 7.43 -26.96
N SER A 17 17.63 7.69 -28.21
CA SER A 17 17.20 8.85 -29.03
C SER A 17 16.96 8.30 -30.47
N THR A 18 16.11 8.93 -31.30
CA THR A 18 15.99 8.82 -32.80
C THR A 18 15.67 7.43 -33.42
N GLY A 19 14.81 7.22 -34.44
CA GLY A 19 13.98 8.03 -35.35
C GLY A 19 13.33 7.12 -36.45
N PHE A 20 12.47 7.73 -37.30
CA PHE A 20 11.95 7.28 -38.61
C PHE A 20 10.65 6.42 -38.77
N SER A 21 9.52 7.16 -38.84
CA SER A 21 8.47 7.27 -39.91
C SER A 21 7.81 6.07 -40.62
N ALA A 22 6.46 6.05 -40.58
CA ALA A 22 5.59 5.76 -41.74
C ALA A 22 4.24 6.53 -41.62
N ARG A 23 3.83 7.15 -42.74
CA ARG A 23 2.62 7.99 -42.95
C ARG A 23 1.31 7.28 -42.58
N HIS A 24 0.33 8.03 -42.05
CA HIS A 24 -0.95 8.36 -42.74
C HIS A 24 -1.87 9.21 -41.83
N ASN A 25 -2.46 10.24 -42.43
CA ASN A 25 -3.64 11.01 -42.00
C ASN A 25 -3.54 11.95 -40.78
N ASP A 26 -2.95 13.13 -41.04
CA ASP A 26 -3.19 14.34 -40.27
C ASP A 26 -4.63 14.84 -40.45
N ARG A 27 -5.39 14.70 -39.36
CA ARG A 27 -6.43 15.65 -38.90
C ARG A 27 -6.80 15.48 -37.43
N ASN A 28 -6.17 14.55 -36.70
CA ASN A 28 -6.48 14.25 -35.30
C ASN A 28 -5.23 14.01 -34.40
N SER A 29 -4.03 14.32 -34.91
CA SER A 29 -2.75 14.13 -34.20
C SER A 29 -2.59 15.10 -33.02
N ASN A 30 -3.00 16.35 -33.18
CA ASN A 30 -2.86 17.39 -32.14
C ASN A 30 -3.79 17.17 -30.91
N ARG A 31 -4.86 16.39 -31.09
CA ARG A 31 -5.79 15.99 -30.01
C ARG A 31 -5.16 14.92 -29.12
N GLY A 32 -4.55 13.90 -29.71
CA GLY A 32 -3.93 12.79 -29.00
C GLY A 32 -2.72 13.18 -28.16
N TYR A 33 -1.88 14.12 -28.62
CA TYR A 33 -0.77 14.64 -27.80
C TYR A 33 -1.30 15.43 -26.59
N ASN A 34 -2.21 16.39 -26.80
CA ASN A 34 -2.80 17.17 -25.71
C ASN A 34 -3.56 16.30 -24.69
N GLU A 35 -4.24 15.24 -25.15
CA GLU A 35 -4.90 14.27 -24.27
C GLU A 35 -3.90 13.48 -23.43
N ARG A 36 -2.80 13.00 -24.02
CA ARG A 36 -1.74 12.30 -23.26
C ARG A 36 -1.12 13.19 -22.18
N TYR A 37 -0.73 14.42 -22.52
CA TYR A 37 -0.18 15.36 -21.54
C TYR A 37 -1.18 15.71 -20.42
N ARG A 38 -2.46 15.91 -20.74
CA ARG A 38 -3.51 16.13 -19.73
C ARG A 38 -3.68 14.92 -18.82
N ASN A 39 -3.69 13.72 -19.39
CA ASN A 39 -3.83 12.47 -18.64
C ASN A 39 -2.62 12.24 -17.71
N GLU A 40 -1.40 12.50 -18.17
CA GLU A 40 -0.18 12.41 -17.34
C GLU A 40 -0.19 13.43 -16.21
N LYS A 41 -0.55 14.68 -16.49
CA LYS A 41 -0.68 15.71 -15.44
C LYS A 41 -1.70 15.31 -14.39
N GLN A 42 -2.87 14.83 -14.82
CA GLN A 42 -3.92 14.37 -13.93
C GLN A 42 -3.49 13.15 -13.11
N LYS A 43 -2.77 12.21 -13.72
CA LYS A 43 -2.19 11.05 -13.04
C LYS A 43 -1.21 11.48 -11.94
N ASN A 44 -0.30 12.41 -12.24
CA ASN A 44 0.68 12.93 -11.30
C ASN A 44 0.02 13.67 -10.12
N GLU A 45 -1.04 14.44 -10.39
CA GLU A 45 -1.82 15.10 -9.34
C GLU A 45 -2.55 14.09 -8.45
N ASN A 46 -3.12 13.04 -9.04
CA ASN A 46 -3.77 11.96 -8.31
C ASN A 46 -2.78 11.17 -7.45
N GLU A 47 -1.58 10.88 -7.95
CA GLU A 47 -0.52 10.24 -7.17
C GLU A 47 -0.08 11.08 -5.98
N LYS A 48 0.08 12.40 -6.16
CA LYS A 48 0.40 13.31 -5.06
C LYS A 48 -0.70 13.31 -3.99
N ARG A 49 -1.97 13.41 -4.40
CA ARG A 49 -3.11 13.35 -3.48
C ARG A 49 -3.21 12.02 -2.75
N TYR A 50 -2.97 10.91 -3.46
CA TYR A 50 -2.92 9.58 -2.88
C TYR A 50 -1.85 9.52 -1.78
N ASN A 51 -0.61 9.93 -2.09
CA ASN A 51 0.49 9.91 -1.14
C ASN A 51 0.20 10.80 0.08
N GLN A 52 -0.42 11.96 -0.12
CA GLN A 52 -0.85 12.86 0.97
C GLN A 52 -1.94 12.28 1.86
N ILE A 53 -2.86 11.49 1.32
CA ILE A 53 -3.89 10.81 2.12
C ILE A 53 -3.22 9.64 2.84
N TYR A 54 -2.50 8.79 2.11
CA TYR A 54 -1.83 7.63 2.67
C TYR A 54 -0.87 7.98 3.80
N SER A 55 -0.10 9.07 3.69
CA SER A 55 0.84 9.50 4.74
C SER A 55 0.17 9.85 6.07
N ARG A 56 -1.09 10.29 6.06
CA ARG A 56 -1.87 10.55 7.29
C ARG A 56 -2.23 9.26 8.03
N TYR A 57 -2.35 8.15 7.31
CA TYR A 57 -2.72 6.85 7.86
C TYR A 57 -1.53 5.93 8.10
N SER A 58 -0.46 6.04 7.30
CA SER A 58 0.66 5.11 7.29
C SER A 58 1.35 4.99 8.65
N GLY A 59 1.55 6.11 9.36
CA GLY A 59 2.13 6.09 10.71
C GLY A 59 1.29 5.28 11.69
N LYS A 60 -0.04 5.48 11.70
CA LYS A 60 -0.96 4.75 12.56
C LYS A 60 -1.03 3.26 12.19
N ILE A 61 -1.13 2.95 10.89
CA ILE A 61 -1.12 1.57 10.39
C ILE A 61 0.15 0.84 10.82
N ASN A 62 1.33 1.43 10.57
CA ASN A 62 2.61 0.84 10.93
C ASN A 62 2.73 0.59 12.45
N SER A 63 2.26 1.54 13.27
CA SER A 63 2.25 1.42 14.73
C SER A 63 1.32 0.29 15.21
N LEU A 64 0.13 0.17 14.64
CA LEU A 64 -0.82 -0.89 14.96
C LEU A 64 -0.30 -2.26 14.53
N GLU A 65 0.31 -2.38 13.34
CA GLU A 65 0.93 -3.62 12.88
C GLU A 65 2.12 -4.04 13.74
N ALA A 66 2.95 -3.09 14.18
CA ALA A 66 4.02 -3.36 15.14
C ALA A 66 3.46 -3.84 16.48
N SER A 67 2.40 -3.20 16.98
CA SER A 67 1.70 -3.59 18.21
C SER A 67 1.10 -5.00 18.11
N LEU A 68 0.52 -5.37 16.97
CA LEU A 68 0.02 -6.73 16.72
C LEU A 68 1.14 -7.76 16.78
N ARG A 69 2.26 -7.51 16.09
CA ARG A 69 3.42 -8.41 16.11
C ARG A 69 3.96 -8.60 17.53
N ASN A 70 4.03 -7.53 18.31
CA ASN A 70 4.45 -7.61 19.72
C ASN A 70 3.48 -8.45 20.55
N LYS A 71 2.18 -8.25 20.40
CA LYS A 71 1.17 -9.04 21.12
C LYS A 71 1.15 -10.51 20.72
N ASP A 72 1.31 -10.81 19.43
CA ASP A 72 1.42 -12.20 18.96
C ASP A 72 2.68 -12.89 19.55
N ASN A 73 3.78 -12.15 19.68
CA ASN A 73 4.99 -12.65 20.35
C ASN A 73 4.78 -12.87 21.85
N GLU A 74 4.10 -11.96 22.56
CA GLU A 74 3.75 -12.13 23.97
C GLU A 74 2.87 -13.38 24.19
N ILE A 75 1.84 -13.56 23.36
CA ILE A 75 0.97 -14.74 23.40
C ILE A 75 1.77 -16.02 23.16
N LYS A 76 2.66 -16.00 22.15
CA LYS A 76 3.53 -17.15 21.85
C LYS A 76 4.44 -17.49 23.04
N ARG A 77 5.04 -16.48 23.68
CA ARG A 77 5.89 -16.66 24.87
C ARG A 77 5.11 -17.21 26.05
N GLU A 78 3.90 -16.72 26.30
CA GLU A 78 3.04 -17.21 27.38
C GLU A 78 2.61 -18.67 27.17
N ARG A 79 2.26 -19.02 25.92
CA ARG A 79 1.84 -20.39 25.57
C ARG A 79 2.92 -21.45 25.75
N VAL A 80 4.20 -21.10 25.65
CA VAL A 80 5.33 -22.05 25.77
C VAL A 80 5.89 -22.15 27.19
N GLN A 81 5.34 -21.41 28.16
CA GLN A 81 5.75 -21.54 29.56
C GLN A 81 5.37 -22.90 30.13
N LYS A 82 6.14 -23.41 31.10
CA LYS A 82 5.88 -24.69 31.79
C LYS A 82 4.49 -24.72 32.47
N ARG A 83 3.99 -23.55 32.89
CA ARG A 83 2.64 -23.35 33.44
C ARG A 83 2.05 -22.06 32.85
N PRO A 84 1.36 -22.12 31.70
CA PRO A 84 0.77 -20.93 31.09
C PRO A 84 -0.31 -20.31 31.98
N ASP A 85 -0.27 -18.99 32.17
CA ASP A 85 -1.34 -18.27 32.86
C ASP A 85 -2.51 -18.02 31.91
N ARG A 86 -3.60 -18.76 32.13
CA ARG A 86 -4.83 -18.66 31.35
C ARG A 86 -5.46 -17.26 31.40
N ARG A 87 -5.46 -16.60 32.57
CA ARG A 87 -6.03 -15.24 32.71
C ARG A 87 -5.18 -14.22 31.97
N ARG A 88 -3.86 -14.39 31.99
CA ARG A 88 -2.96 -13.55 31.19
C ARG A 88 -3.17 -13.79 29.69
N MET A 89 -3.30 -15.04 29.26
CA MET A 89 -3.60 -15.38 27.86
C MET A 89 -4.92 -14.76 27.37
N GLU A 90 -5.98 -14.79 28.18
CA GLU A 90 -7.27 -14.18 27.84
C GLU A 90 -7.17 -12.65 27.69
N ARG A 91 -6.41 -11.99 28.58
CA ARG A 91 -6.11 -10.55 28.48
C ARG A 91 -5.33 -10.22 27.21
N LEU A 92 -4.23 -10.95 26.94
CA LEU A 92 -3.40 -10.73 25.75
C LEU A 92 -4.18 -10.93 24.45
N ASN A 93 -5.05 -11.95 24.38
CA ASN A 93 -5.93 -12.16 23.23
C ASN A 93 -6.96 -11.04 23.05
N SER A 94 -7.50 -10.51 24.15
CA SER A 94 -8.47 -9.40 24.12
C SER A 94 -7.80 -8.12 23.62
N GLU A 95 -6.61 -7.80 24.12
CA GLU A 95 -5.79 -6.67 23.65
C GLU A 95 -5.44 -6.81 22.16
N ARG A 96 -4.96 -7.98 21.74
CA ARG A 96 -4.70 -8.26 20.32
C ARG A 96 -5.94 -8.04 19.46
N ASN A 97 -7.10 -8.52 19.90
CA ASN A 97 -8.36 -8.34 19.16
C ASN A 97 -8.77 -6.87 19.07
N SER A 98 -8.55 -6.08 20.13
CA SER A 98 -8.79 -4.63 20.10
C SER A 98 -7.92 -3.94 19.05
N ILE A 99 -6.61 -4.26 19.02
CA ILE A 99 -5.68 -3.69 18.05
C ILE A 99 -6.07 -4.09 16.62
N ARG A 100 -6.51 -5.35 16.39
CA ARG A 100 -7.00 -5.78 15.07
C ARG A 100 -8.20 -4.97 14.61
N ARG A 101 -9.19 -4.77 15.48
CA ARG A 101 -10.38 -3.96 15.16
C ARG A 101 -10.00 -2.51 14.83
N GLU A 102 -9.05 -1.94 15.56
CA GLU A 102 -8.57 -0.58 15.29
C GLU A 102 -7.83 -0.50 13.95
N LEU A 103 -7.02 -1.50 13.62
CA LEU A 103 -6.33 -1.60 12.33
C LEU A 103 -7.34 -1.69 11.18
N ASP A 104 -8.33 -2.58 11.30
CA ASP A 104 -9.39 -2.73 10.29
C ASP A 104 -10.19 -1.44 10.11
N SER A 105 -10.53 -0.76 11.22
CA SER A 105 -11.20 0.54 11.19
C SER A 105 -10.35 1.60 10.49
N THR A 106 -9.04 1.64 10.77
CA THR A 106 -8.10 2.58 10.15
C THR A 106 -7.99 2.35 8.65
N TYR A 107 -7.88 1.09 8.21
CA TYR A 107 -7.92 0.75 6.78
C TYR A 107 -9.26 1.11 6.12
N ALA A 108 -10.38 0.90 6.83
CA ALA A 108 -11.70 1.27 6.32
C ALA A 108 -11.89 2.79 6.19
N GLN A 109 -11.24 3.58 7.06
CA GLN A 109 -11.21 5.04 6.94
C GLN A 109 -10.35 5.49 5.77
N LEU A 110 -9.12 4.96 5.65
CA LEU A 110 -8.24 5.22 4.50
C LEU A 110 -8.97 4.92 3.18
N ARG A 111 -9.60 3.75 3.07
CA ARG A 111 -10.35 3.38 1.87
C ARG A 111 -11.49 4.35 1.57
N ARG A 112 -12.28 4.74 2.59
CA ARG A 112 -13.34 5.73 2.42
C ARG A 112 -12.81 7.09 1.96
N GLU A 113 -11.67 7.55 2.46
CA GLU A 113 -11.06 8.79 1.98
C GLU A 113 -10.54 8.68 0.55
N LEU A 114 -9.92 7.57 0.18
CA LEU A 114 -9.50 7.30 -1.20
C LEU A 114 -10.69 7.25 -2.15
N ASP A 115 -11.78 6.58 -1.76
CA ASP A 115 -13.03 6.51 -2.53
C ASP A 115 -13.64 7.91 -2.75
N ARG A 116 -13.73 8.73 -1.69
CA ARG A 116 -14.22 10.13 -1.79
C ARG A 116 -13.39 10.98 -2.74
N ASN A 117 -12.07 10.74 -2.80
CA ASN A 117 -11.17 11.46 -3.69
C ASN A 117 -11.05 10.83 -5.08
N LYS A 118 -11.79 9.74 -5.38
CA LYS A 118 -11.70 8.98 -6.63
C LYS A 118 -10.29 8.43 -6.90
N LEU A 119 -9.57 8.07 -5.84
CA LEU A 119 -8.19 7.56 -5.87
C LEU A 119 -8.10 6.05 -5.62
N THR A 120 -9.21 5.33 -5.78
CA THR A 120 -9.32 3.89 -5.49
C THR A 120 -8.35 3.03 -6.32
N ALA A 121 -8.04 3.49 -7.54
CA ALA A 121 -7.07 2.84 -8.44
C ALA A 121 -5.62 2.87 -7.92
N TYR A 122 -5.31 3.75 -6.95
CA TYR A 122 -3.99 3.92 -6.35
C TYR A 122 -3.86 3.25 -4.98
N GLY A 123 -4.97 2.79 -4.40
CA GLY A 123 -4.99 2.11 -3.09
C GLY A 123 -4.26 0.76 -3.09
N PRO A 124 -3.87 0.26 -1.90
CA PRO A 124 -3.29 -1.08 -1.79
C PRO A 124 -4.28 -2.12 -2.31
N ARG A 125 -3.92 -2.79 -3.41
CA ARG A 125 -4.64 -3.96 -3.92
C ARG A 125 -4.47 -5.09 -2.90
N ARG A 126 -5.58 -5.59 -2.37
CA ARG A 126 -5.59 -6.83 -1.59
C ARG A 126 -5.27 -8.01 -2.50
#